data_AF-A0A919ELD8-F1
#
_entry.id   AF-A0A919ELD8-F1
#
_cell.length_a   1.000
_cell.length_b   1.000
_cell.length_c   1.000
_cell.angle_alpha   90.00
_cell.angle_beta   90.00
_cell.angle_gamma   90.00
#
_symmetry.space_group_name_H-M   'P 1'
#
loop_
_entity.id
_entity.type
_entity.pdbx_description
1 polymer ?
#
loop_
_entity_poly.entity_id
_entity_poly.type
_entity_poly.pdbx_seq_one_letter_code
_entity_poly.pdbx_strand_id
1 'polypeptide(L)'
;MSGTRALDLPGTAEELERYRRGGLRLAAGGFALAVLALVCFGFLPEDPPWAEDLAGFACVGGATACAFGLVRLPNVRRFRRILASGPWSAHPATVVSRHWSGEAVVLAAVDGGGLLPLRVIASRARWQEARPAPTGVLWWCGDSRGGGVLAAPGGGPLFRARPVRGTAARRRLLAVAEEARLAGLPVPAQPQAGPGVPHAPSSVSVPSYARFAAHAESWAVTPRRRKRPRRPEPDVRAVPWWRVRALRGTAGLAQVWGGLTVLVLYGALTATDVLWPEEGAEGGVPTGSLLLLTAAAAWTLWASFQVWNRGLPVVRVLVRAALAPVPVERRYALVPAPVGEGTALVVFPAHGGPDDRPEAVLPLLPPDRPVGPTGTVELRGWLDRDAEDGDADGAPVVVAWCDGRPLWPSGPYLEAGSADGAALLEALADLLEAEPAPEPTAQD
;
A
#
# COMPACT_ATOMS: atom_id res chain seq x y z
N MET A 1 17.18 20.15 -23.29
CA MET A 1 17.47 20.26 -21.84
C MET A 1 17.45 18.85 -21.27
N SER A 2 18.62 18.25 -21.01
CA SER A 2 18.70 16.89 -20.47
C SER A 2 18.43 16.95 -18.97
N GLY A 3 17.15 16.86 -18.59
CA GLY A 3 16.77 16.65 -17.20
C GLY A 3 17.37 15.36 -16.65
N THR A 4 17.69 15.34 -15.36
CA THR A 4 18.16 14.15 -14.64
C THR A 4 17.21 12.99 -14.91
N ARG A 5 17.72 11.88 -15.45
CA ARG A 5 16.86 10.74 -15.79
C ARG A 5 16.34 10.13 -14.49
N ALA A 6 15.18 9.50 -14.56
CA ALA A 6 14.61 8.77 -13.42
C ALA A 6 15.59 7.73 -12.85
N LEU A 7 16.41 7.11 -13.71
CA LEU A 7 17.44 6.14 -13.33
C LEU A 7 18.62 6.75 -12.55
N ASP A 8 18.91 8.03 -12.74
CA ASP A 8 20.11 8.69 -12.17
C ASP A 8 19.89 9.11 -10.70
N LEU A 9 18.65 9.03 -10.20
CA LEU A 9 18.34 9.26 -8.79
C LEU A 9 18.78 8.06 -7.94
N PRO A 10 19.55 8.29 -6.85
CA PRO A 10 20.18 7.23 -6.07
C PRO A 10 19.15 6.24 -5.49
N GLY A 11 18.03 6.73 -4.96
CA GLY A 11 16.96 5.87 -4.43
C GLY A 11 16.30 4.98 -5.49
N THR A 12 16.19 5.45 -6.75
CA THR A 12 15.63 4.64 -7.84
C THR A 12 16.62 3.55 -8.30
N ALA A 13 17.90 3.88 -8.39
CA ALA A 13 18.95 2.92 -8.75
C ALA A 13 19.11 1.83 -7.68
N GLU A 14 19.08 2.21 -6.40
CA GLU A 14 19.21 1.28 -5.28
C GLU A 14 18.04 0.28 -5.24
N GLU A 15 16.81 0.75 -5.41
CA GLU A 15 15.62 -0.11 -5.44
C GLU A 15 15.62 -1.08 -6.62
N LEU A 16 16.08 -0.63 -7.79
CA LEU A 16 16.24 -1.50 -8.95
C LEU A 16 17.28 -2.61 -8.69
N GLU A 17 18.39 -2.28 -8.03
CA GLU A 17 19.43 -3.23 -7.67
C GLU A 17 18.97 -4.17 -6.53
N ARG A 18 18.16 -3.68 -5.58
CA ARG A 18 17.52 -4.50 -4.54
C ARG A 18 16.54 -5.50 -5.17
N TYR A 19 15.74 -5.07 -6.13
CA TYR A 19 14.83 -5.94 -6.88
C TYR A 19 15.60 -7.01 -7.69
N ARG A 20 16.71 -6.64 -8.31
CA ARG A 20 17.61 -7.57 -9.01
C ARG A 20 18.25 -8.59 -8.07
N ARG A 21 18.87 -8.13 -6.97
CA ARG A 21 19.48 -9.00 -5.94
C ARG A 21 18.46 -9.98 -5.36
N GLY A 22 17.25 -9.51 -5.09
CA GLY A 22 16.15 -10.38 -4.65
C GLY A 22 15.79 -11.46 -5.67
N GLY A 23 15.76 -11.11 -6.97
CA GLY A 23 15.56 -12.10 -8.06
C GLY A 23 16.69 -13.12 -8.16
N LEU A 24 17.95 -12.68 -8.07
CA LEU A 24 19.12 -13.56 -8.12
C LEU A 24 19.19 -14.49 -6.90
N ARG A 25 18.92 -13.98 -5.69
CA ARG A 25 18.86 -14.80 -4.47
C ARG A 25 17.77 -15.86 -4.56
N LEU A 26 16.59 -15.51 -5.08
CA LEU A 26 15.51 -16.47 -5.30
C LEU A 26 15.89 -17.51 -6.36
N ALA A 27 16.57 -17.08 -7.44
CA ALA A 27 17.05 -17.96 -8.48
C ALA A 27 18.09 -18.97 -7.95
N ALA A 28 19.12 -18.47 -7.27
CA ALA A 28 20.18 -19.26 -6.68
C ALA A 28 19.67 -20.20 -5.58
N GLY A 29 18.79 -19.70 -4.69
CA GLY A 29 18.18 -20.53 -3.65
C GLY A 29 17.28 -21.63 -4.22
N GLY A 30 16.46 -21.32 -5.23
CA GLY A 30 15.66 -22.30 -5.93
C GLY A 30 16.51 -23.35 -6.65
N PHE A 31 17.57 -22.93 -7.32
CA PHE A 31 18.53 -23.83 -7.97
C PHE A 31 19.23 -24.75 -6.95
N ALA A 32 19.76 -24.18 -5.86
CA ALA A 32 20.40 -24.96 -4.81
C ALA A 32 19.45 -25.98 -4.17
N LEU A 33 18.18 -25.61 -3.94
CA LEU A 33 17.17 -26.51 -3.44
C LEU A 33 16.87 -27.64 -4.43
N ALA A 34 16.75 -27.35 -5.72
CA ALA A 34 16.51 -28.35 -6.75
C ALA A 34 17.69 -29.33 -6.90
N VAL A 35 18.92 -28.82 -6.88
CA VAL A 35 20.13 -29.66 -6.92
C VAL A 35 20.23 -30.53 -5.67
N LEU A 36 19.98 -29.96 -4.48
CA LEU A 36 19.97 -30.71 -3.23
C LEU A 36 18.92 -31.83 -3.27
N ALA A 37 17.72 -31.53 -3.77
CA ALA A 37 16.65 -32.52 -3.92
C ALA A 37 17.04 -33.64 -4.88
N LEU A 38 17.69 -33.32 -6.00
CA LEU A 38 18.16 -34.30 -6.99
C LEU A 38 19.30 -35.18 -6.45
N VAL A 39 20.22 -34.59 -5.69
CA VAL A 39 21.29 -35.33 -5.00
C VAL A 39 20.69 -36.25 -3.96
N CYS A 40 19.80 -35.75 -3.09
CA CYS A 40 19.11 -36.58 -2.11
C CYS A 40 18.32 -37.72 -2.77
N PHE A 41 17.65 -37.48 -3.90
CA PHE A 41 16.95 -38.53 -4.66
C PHE A 41 17.89 -39.69 -5.06
N GLY A 42 19.13 -39.40 -5.45
CA GLY A 42 20.11 -40.44 -5.81
C GLY A 42 20.71 -41.21 -4.62
N PHE A 43 20.52 -40.74 -3.39
CA PHE A 43 21.09 -41.33 -2.17
C PHE A 43 20.03 -41.82 -1.17
N LEU A 44 18.74 -41.59 -1.42
CA LEU A 44 17.67 -42.02 -0.55
C LEU A 44 17.35 -43.51 -0.79
N PRO A 45 17.15 -44.30 0.28
CA PRO A 45 16.65 -45.66 0.15
C PRO A 45 15.22 -45.66 -0.43
N GLU A 46 14.87 -46.68 -1.23
CA GLU A 46 13.55 -46.87 -1.85
C GLU A 46 12.40 -46.89 -0.81
N ASP A 47 12.73 -47.23 0.44
CA ASP A 47 11.83 -47.14 1.58
C ASP A 47 12.30 -46.09 2.59
N PRO A 48 11.42 -45.19 3.06
CA PRO A 48 9.97 -45.15 2.82
C PRO A 48 9.53 -44.31 1.59
N PRO A 49 8.38 -44.63 0.95
CA PRO A 49 7.93 -44.05 -0.33
C PRO A 49 7.67 -42.53 -0.31
N TRP A 50 7.45 -41.93 0.87
CA TRP A 50 7.29 -40.48 0.99
C TRP A 50 8.60 -39.70 0.72
N ALA A 51 9.76 -40.36 0.76
CA ALA A 51 11.05 -39.73 0.53
C ALA A 51 11.24 -39.33 -0.94
N GLU A 52 10.78 -40.15 -1.88
CA GLU A 52 10.77 -39.85 -3.32
C GLU A 52 9.83 -38.69 -3.63
N ASP A 53 8.61 -38.73 -3.08
CA ASP A 53 7.63 -37.65 -3.22
C ASP A 53 8.16 -36.32 -2.68
N LEU A 54 8.79 -36.33 -1.50
CA LEU A 54 9.38 -35.14 -0.88
C LEU A 54 10.53 -34.57 -1.73
N ALA A 55 11.40 -35.42 -2.28
CA ALA A 55 12.46 -35.00 -3.18
C ALA A 55 11.88 -34.44 -4.49
N GLY A 56 10.83 -35.06 -5.04
CA GLY A 56 10.08 -34.54 -6.19
C GLY A 56 9.51 -33.15 -5.91
N PHE A 57 8.84 -32.95 -4.77
CA PHE A 57 8.29 -31.65 -4.36
C PHE A 57 9.39 -30.59 -4.15
N ALA A 58 10.51 -30.95 -3.52
CA ALA A 58 11.62 -30.04 -3.33
C ALA A 58 12.29 -29.66 -4.67
N CYS A 59 12.37 -30.59 -5.61
CA CYS A 59 12.87 -30.35 -6.96
C CYS A 59 11.95 -29.41 -7.75
N VAL A 60 10.64 -29.69 -7.79
CA VAL A 60 9.65 -28.84 -8.47
C VAL A 60 9.56 -27.46 -7.81
N GLY A 61 9.54 -27.40 -6.48
CA GLY A 61 9.53 -26.16 -5.71
C GLY A 61 10.79 -25.32 -5.94
N GLY A 62 11.96 -25.95 -5.95
CA GLY A 62 13.24 -25.33 -6.28
C GLY A 62 13.28 -24.81 -7.72
N ALA A 63 12.88 -25.62 -8.69
CA ALA A 63 12.79 -25.23 -10.11
C ALA A 63 11.81 -24.06 -10.32
N THR A 64 10.66 -24.08 -9.63
CA THR A 64 9.65 -23.02 -9.68
C THR A 64 10.19 -21.72 -9.09
N ALA A 65 10.80 -21.76 -7.90
CA ALA A 65 11.47 -20.61 -7.29
C ALA A 65 12.58 -20.06 -8.19
N CYS A 66 13.35 -20.95 -8.82
CA CYS A 66 14.37 -20.60 -9.79
C CYS A 66 13.78 -19.83 -10.99
N ALA A 67 12.73 -20.38 -11.60
CA ALA A 67 12.02 -19.75 -12.71
C ALA A 67 11.45 -18.37 -12.32
N PHE A 68 10.81 -18.24 -11.14
CA PHE A 68 10.32 -16.96 -10.64
C PHE A 68 11.45 -15.94 -10.44
N GLY A 69 12.60 -16.37 -9.93
CA GLY A 69 13.80 -15.53 -9.79
C GLY A 69 14.30 -15.04 -11.15
N LEU A 70 14.44 -15.95 -12.13
CA LEU A 70 14.89 -15.64 -13.49
C LEU A 70 13.92 -14.71 -14.24
N VAL A 71 12.60 -14.89 -14.09
CA VAL A 71 11.58 -14.02 -14.69
C VAL A 71 11.68 -12.56 -14.20
N ARG A 72 12.29 -12.31 -13.04
CA ARG A 72 12.55 -10.93 -12.59
C ARG A 72 13.64 -10.24 -13.38
N LEU A 73 14.61 -10.96 -13.96
CA LEU A 73 15.75 -10.35 -14.69
C LEU A 73 15.33 -9.62 -15.99
N PRO A 74 14.47 -10.19 -16.86
CA PRO A 74 13.90 -9.44 -17.98
C PRO A 74 13.09 -8.22 -17.52
N ASN A 75 12.40 -8.32 -16.37
CA ASN A 75 11.66 -7.19 -15.81
C ASN A 75 12.59 -6.08 -15.33
N VAL A 76 13.73 -6.39 -14.70
CA VAL A 76 14.79 -5.42 -14.36
C VAL A 76 15.25 -4.66 -15.60
N ARG A 77 15.59 -5.39 -16.68
CA ARG A 77 15.99 -4.77 -17.96
C ARG A 77 14.89 -3.87 -18.53
N ARG A 78 13.62 -4.20 -18.30
CA ARG A 78 12.48 -3.41 -18.75
C ARG A 78 12.28 -2.17 -17.89
N PHE A 79 12.38 -2.27 -16.57
CA PHE A 79 12.39 -1.12 -15.67
C PHE A 79 13.52 -0.15 -16.03
N ARG A 80 14.74 -0.67 -16.18
CA ARG A 80 15.90 0.15 -16.57
C ARG A 80 15.68 0.89 -17.88
N ARG A 81 15.12 0.24 -18.90
CA ARG A 81 14.81 0.88 -20.18
C ARG A 81 13.79 2.01 -20.07
N ILE A 82 12.74 1.82 -19.27
CA ILE A 82 11.72 2.86 -19.07
C ILE A 82 12.29 4.01 -18.25
N LEU A 83 12.98 3.72 -17.14
CA LEU A 83 13.59 4.73 -16.28
C LEU A 83 14.74 5.50 -16.97
N ALA A 84 15.35 4.91 -17.99
CA ALA A 84 16.33 5.58 -18.84
C ALA A 84 15.68 6.45 -19.94
N SER A 85 14.39 6.26 -20.24
CA SER A 85 13.71 6.98 -21.33
C SER A 85 13.33 8.42 -20.98
N GLY A 86 13.26 8.76 -19.70
CA GLY A 86 12.87 10.10 -19.31
C GLY A 86 13.02 10.41 -17.82
N PRO A 87 12.73 11.67 -17.46
CA PRO A 87 12.63 12.10 -16.07
C PRO A 87 11.48 11.43 -15.32
N TRP A 88 11.51 11.51 -13.99
CA TRP A 88 10.30 11.33 -13.17
C TRP A 88 9.42 12.57 -13.24
N SER A 89 8.11 12.40 -13.36
CA SER A 89 7.12 13.46 -13.19
C SER A 89 6.23 13.14 -11.99
N ALA A 90 5.99 14.12 -11.12
CA ALA A 90 5.08 13.97 -9.99
C ALA A 90 3.65 14.30 -10.41
N HIS A 91 2.69 13.42 -10.08
CA HIS A 91 1.30 13.57 -10.46
C HIS A 91 0.37 13.36 -9.26
N PRO A 92 -0.71 14.16 -9.13
CA PRO A 92 -1.84 13.79 -8.29
C PRO A 92 -2.40 12.47 -8.80
N ALA A 93 -2.65 11.53 -7.90
CA ALA A 93 -3.00 10.17 -8.23
C ALA A 93 -4.14 9.69 -7.32
N THR A 94 -5.13 8.97 -7.85
CA THR A 94 -6.11 8.24 -7.02
C THR A 94 -6.12 6.76 -7.33
N VAL A 95 -6.44 5.94 -6.34
CA VAL A 95 -6.50 4.49 -6.48
C VAL A 95 -7.93 3.99 -6.46
N VAL A 96 -8.22 3.13 -7.43
CA VAL A 96 -9.46 2.38 -7.53
C VAL A 96 -9.16 0.90 -7.33
N SER A 97 -9.51 0.41 -6.15
CA SER A 97 -9.35 -0.99 -5.81
C SER A 97 -10.43 -1.85 -6.45
N ARG A 98 -10.01 -2.90 -7.17
CA ARG A 98 -10.92 -3.92 -7.72
C ARG A 98 -10.63 -5.26 -7.06
N HIS A 99 -11.67 -5.86 -6.46
CA HIS A 99 -11.54 -7.07 -5.63
C HIS A 99 -10.92 -8.28 -6.36
N TRP A 100 -10.94 -8.30 -7.70
CA TRP A 100 -10.51 -9.42 -8.55
C TRP A 100 -9.50 -9.07 -9.65
N SER A 101 -9.39 -7.81 -10.10
CA SER A 101 -8.59 -7.47 -11.28
C SER A 101 -7.31 -6.65 -11.01
N GLY A 102 -7.02 -6.33 -9.75
CA GLY A 102 -5.88 -5.51 -9.35
C GLY A 102 -6.20 -4.06 -9.05
N GLU A 103 -5.24 -3.36 -8.43
CA GLU A 103 -5.32 -1.92 -8.22
C GLU A 103 -5.18 -1.19 -9.57
N ALA A 104 -6.04 -0.20 -9.79
CA ALA A 104 -5.88 0.77 -10.84
C ALA A 104 -5.56 2.13 -10.21
N VAL A 105 -4.69 2.89 -10.85
CA VAL A 105 -4.31 4.25 -10.47
C VAL A 105 -4.76 5.18 -11.58
N VAL A 106 -5.36 6.31 -11.25
CA VAL A 106 -5.58 7.39 -12.21
C VAL A 106 -4.66 8.53 -11.84
N LEU A 107 -3.85 9.00 -12.79
CA LEU A 107 -2.99 10.17 -12.62
C LEU A 107 -3.63 11.39 -13.30
N ALA A 108 -3.56 12.55 -12.67
CA ALA A 108 -3.81 13.82 -13.35
C ALA A 108 -2.55 14.26 -14.12
N ALA A 109 -2.69 14.69 -15.36
CA ALA A 109 -1.58 15.24 -16.13
C ALA A 109 -1.08 16.56 -15.52
N VAL A 110 0.24 16.77 -15.51
CA VAL A 110 0.90 17.98 -14.98
C VAL A 110 0.49 19.22 -15.77
N ASP A 111 0.29 19.08 -17.09
CA ASP A 111 0.01 20.21 -17.99
C ASP A 111 -1.50 20.51 -18.15
N GLY A 112 -2.36 19.99 -17.27
CA GLY A 112 -3.82 20.08 -17.42
C GLY A 112 -4.40 19.19 -18.54
N GLY A 113 -3.56 18.40 -19.21
CA GLY A 113 -3.89 17.57 -20.39
C GLY A 113 -4.75 16.32 -20.15
N GLY A 114 -5.50 16.26 -19.05
CA GLY A 114 -6.47 15.20 -18.75
C GLY A 114 -5.98 14.07 -17.83
N LEU A 115 -6.82 13.05 -17.66
CA LEU A 115 -6.63 11.95 -16.72
C LEU A 115 -6.03 10.72 -17.41
N LEU A 116 -5.02 10.12 -16.78
CA LEU A 116 -4.32 8.92 -17.24
C LEU A 116 -4.66 7.70 -16.36
N PRO A 117 -5.63 6.86 -16.78
CA PRO A 117 -5.98 5.65 -16.06
C PRO A 117 -5.02 4.50 -16.39
N LEU A 118 -4.30 4.06 -15.36
CA LEU A 118 -3.28 3.05 -15.39
C LEU A 118 -3.70 1.83 -14.54
N ARG A 119 -3.39 0.64 -15.02
CA ARG A 119 -3.45 -0.60 -14.26
C ARG A 119 -2.09 -0.90 -13.67
N VAL A 120 -2.03 -1.11 -12.36
CA VAL A 120 -0.80 -1.51 -11.68
C VAL A 120 -0.56 -3.00 -11.87
N ILE A 121 0.62 -3.35 -12.37
CA ILE A 121 1.08 -4.74 -12.52
C ILE A 121 1.95 -5.06 -11.31
N ALA A 122 1.28 -5.51 -10.26
CA ALA A 122 1.90 -5.97 -9.03
C ALA A 122 1.12 -7.17 -8.48
N SER A 123 1.79 -7.99 -7.66
CA SER A 123 1.10 -8.99 -6.86
C SER A 123 0.23 -8.31 -5.80
N ARG A 124 -0.83 -8.98 -5.34
CA ARG A 124 -1.75 -8.46 -4.32
C ARG A 124 -1.04 -8.02 -3.05
N ALA A 125 0.06 -8.67 -2.68
CA ALA A 125 0.92 -8.30 -1.55
C ALA A 125 1.45 -6.87 -1.63
N ARG A 126 1.71 -6.40 -2.85
CA ARG A 126 2.34 -5.11 -3.11
C ARG A 126 1.37 -4.05 -3.60
N TRP A 127 0.07 -4.36 -3.65
CA TRP A 127 -0.95 -3.39 -4.01
C TRP A 127 -1.04 -2.23 -3.02
N GLN A 128 -0.81 -2.50 -1.73
CA GLN A 128 -0.77 -1.45 -0.70
C GLN A 128 0.43 -0.52 -0.90
N GLU A 129 1.60 -1.08 -1.22
CA GLU A 129 2.82 -0.30 -1.53
C GLU A 129 2.65 0.58 -2.79
N ALA A 130 1.73 0.24 -3.69
CA ALA A 130 1.45 0.98 -4.92
C ALA A 130 0.35 2.04 -4.76
N ARG A 131 -0.22 2.17 -3.56
CA ARG A 131 -1.17 3.24 -3.27
C ARG A 131 -0.41 4.56 -3.14
N PRO A 132 -0.99 5.67 -3.63
CA PRO A 132 -0.44 6.98 -3.36
C PRO A 132 -0.28 7.13 -1.86
N ALA A 133 0.83 7.73 -1.47
CA ALA A 133 1.03 8.18 -0.09
C ALA A 133 -0.14 9.11 0.31
N PRO A 134 -0.32 9.41 1.60
CA PRO A 134 -1.40 10.29 2.04
C PRO A 134 -1.45 11.64 1.31
N THR A 135 -0.30 12.11 0.82
CA THR A 135 -0.14 13.32 -0.02
C THR A 135 -0.88 13.22 -1.36
N GLY A 136 -1.29 12.03 -1.76
CA GLY A 136 -2.00 11.81 -3.01
C GLY A 136 -1.10 11.80 -4.24
N VAL A 137 0.22 11.85 -4.08
CA VAL A 137 1.16 11.99 -5.19
C VAL A 137 1.81 10.65 -5.54
N LEU A 138 1.95 10.38 -6.84
CA LEU A 138 2.81 9.31 -7.36
C LEU A 138 3.75 9.87 -8.43
N TRP A 139 4.98 9.37 -8.43
CA TRP A 139 5.93 9.63 -9.48
C TRP A 139 5.70 8.67 -10.63
N TRP A 140 5.69 9.19 -11.86
CA TRP A 140 5.52 8.46 -13.09
C TRP A 140 6.71 8.65 -14.02
N CYS A 141 7.14 7.58 -14.67
CA CYS A 141 8.11 7.62 -15.74
C CYS A 141 7.66 6.65 -16.84
N GLY A 142 7.36 7.17 -18.02
CA GLY A 142 6.99 6.37 -19.18
C GLY A 142 5.98 7.06 -20.09
N ASP A 143 5.47 6.28 -21.04
CA ASP A 143 4.57 6.78 -22.08
C ASP A 143 3.10 6.49 -21.72
N SER A 144 2.23 7.48 -21.98
CA SER A 144 0.78 7.36 -21.83
C SER A 144 0.19 6.20 -22.65
N ARG A 145 0.77 5.85 -23.80
CA ARG A 145 0.31 4.76 -24.68
C ARG A 145 1.01 3.42 -24.42
N GLY A 146 2.31 3.44 -24.16
CA GLY A 146 3.14 2.26 -23.88
C GLY A 146 3.06 1.73 -22.44
N GLY A 147 2.65 2.57 -21.50
CA GLY A 147 2.79 2.35 -20.07
C GLY A 147 4.19 2.75 -19.56
N GLY A 148 4.44 2.46 -18.29
CA GLY A 148 5.56 3.05 -17.58
C GLY A 148 5.75 2.47 -16.19
N VAL A 149 6.46 3.22 -15.36
CA VAL A 149 6.83 2.88 -13.99
C VAL A 149 6.25 3.93 -13.05
N LEU A 150 5.67 3.46 -11.95
CA LEU A 150 5.19 4.25 -10.83
C LEU A 150 6.11 4.04 -9.63
N ALA A 151 6.29 5.08 -8.83
CA ALA A 151 6.94 5.03 -7.53
C ALA A 151 6.27 6.02 -6.58
N ALA A 152 6.41 5.79 -5.27
CA ALA A 152 6.09 6.82 -4.28
C ALA A 152 7.12 7.97 -4.36
N PRO A 153 6.74 9.18 -3.94
CA PRO A 153 7.69 10.28 -3.76
C PRO A 153 8.86 9.87 -2.85
N GLY A 154 10.06 10.42 -3.11
CA GLY A 154 11.28 10.10 -2.34
C GLY A 154 12.02 8.84 -2.83
N GLY A 155 11.44 8.06 -3.73
CA GLY A 155 11.99 6.79 -4.17
C GLY A 155 11.56 5.65 -3.26
N GLY A 156 11.33 4.47 -3.86
CA GLY A 156 10.73 3.35 -3.15
C GLY A 156 10.38 2.21 -4.10
N PRO A 157 9.52 1.27 -3.68
CA PRO A 157 9.19 0.10 -4.48
C PRO A 157 8.66 0.50 -5.86
N LEU A 158 9.32 0.01 -6.91
CA LEU A 158 8.95 0.30 -8.29
C LEU A 158 7.78 -0.58 -8.74
N PHE A 159 6.80 0.04 -9.38
CA PHE A 159 5.62 -0.62 -9.93
C PHE A 159 5.50 -0.39 -11.40
N ARG A 160 5.30 -1.46 -12.17
CA ARG A 160 4.97 -1.29 -13.58
C ARG A 160 3.48 -0.93 -13.70
N ALA A 161 3.17 0.05 -14.53
CA ALA A 161 1.80 0.38 -14.89
C ALA A 161 1.58 0.29 -16.41
N ARG A 162 0.37 -0.08 -16.81
CA ARG A 162 -0.07 -0.09 -18.22
C ARG A 162 -1.36 0.68 -18.38
N PRO A 163 -1.57 1.39 -19.50
CA PRO A 163 -2.83 2.07 -19.74
C PRO A 163 -4.00 1.09 -19.82
N VAL A 164 -5.14 1.50 -19.25
CA VAL A 164 -6.38 0.74 -19.32
C VAL A 164 -7.00 0.91 -20.72
N ARG A 165 -6.98 -0.16 -21.52
CA ARG A 165 -7.46 -0.12 -22.92
C ARG A 165 -8.97 -0.24 -23.08
N GLY A 166 -9.67 -0.87 -22.12
CA GLY A 166 -11.11 -1.09 -22.22
C GLY A 166 -11.92 0.17 -21.97
N THR A 167 -12.81 0.54 -22.89
CA THR A 167 -13.64 1.77 -22.82
C THR A 167 -14.51 1.84 -21.58
N ALA A 168 -15.25 0.76 -21.25
CA ALA A 168 -16.08 0.70 -20.06
C ALA A 168 -15.26 0.75 -18.76
N ALA A 169 -14.12 0.06 -18.73
CA ALA A 169 -13.23 0.09 -17.58
C ALA A 169 -12.60 1.48 -17.38
N ARG A 170 -12.27 2.17 -18.48
CA ARG A 170 -11.73 3.53 -18.50
C ARG A 170 -12.78 4.53 -17.98
N ARG A 171 -14.01 4.51 -18.50
CA ARG A 171 -15.11 5.39 -18.03
C ARG A 171 -15.32 5.30 -16.52
N ARG A 172 -15.35 4.08 -15.97
CA ARG A 172 -15.50 3.89 -14.51
C ARG A 172 -14.36 4.49 -13.70
N LEU A 173 -13.12 4.38 -14.18
CA LEU A 173 -11.97 4.96 -13.49
C LEU A 173 -11.98 6.49 -13.57
N LEU A 174 -12.39 7.04 -14.71
CA LEU A 174 -12.54 8.47 -14.89
C LEU A 174 -13.63 9.04 -13.98
N ALA A 175 -14.78 8.37 -13.86
CA ALA A 175 -15.85 8.77 -12.94
C ALA A 175 -15.36 8.83 -11.47
N VAL A 176 -14.55 7.86 -11.03
CA VAL A 176 -13.97 7.89 -9.67
C VAL A 176 -12.95 9.02 -9.51
N ALA A 177 -12.19 9.34 -10.55
CA ALA A 177 -11.25 10.45 -10.52
C ALA A 177 -11.95 11.82 -10.54
N GLU A 178 -13.10 11.92 -11.23
CA GLU A 178 -13.98 13.09 -11.20
C GLU A 178 -14.63 13.25 -9.81
N GLU A 179 -15.15 12.17 -9.22
CA GLU A 179 -15.67 12.16 -7.84
C GLU A 179 -14.60 12.59 -6.83
N ALA A 180 -13.35 12.15 -7.03
CA ALA A 180 -12.21 12.54 -6.21
C ALA A 180 -11.64 13.93 -6.54
N ARG A 181 -12.24 14.67 -7.48
CA ARG A 181 -11.79 16.00 -7.97
C ARG A 181 -10.31 16.04 -8.35
N LEU A 182 -9.77 14.94 -8.88
CA LEU A 182 -8.32 14.77 -9.10
C LEU A 182 -7.74 15.85 -10.05
N ALA A 183 -8.53 16.31 -11.01
CA ALA A 183 -8.12 17.34 -11.97
C ALA A 183 -8.05 18.76 -11.36
N GLY A 184 -8.68 18.99 -10.21
CA GLY A 184 -8.63 20.26 -9.48
C GLY A 184 -7.58 20.29 -8.37
N LEU A 185 -6.84 19.20 -8.18
CA LEU A 185 -5.76 19.16 -7.19
C LEU A 185 -4.56 19.99 -7.65
N PRO A 186 -3.85 20.65 -6.71
CA PRO A 186 -2.63 21.40 -6.99
C PRO A 186 -1.58 20.52 -7.67
N VAL A 187 -0.80 21.10 -8.59
CA VAL A 187 0.30 20.39 -9.26
C VAL A 187 1.44 20.19 -8.25
N PRO A 188 1.84 18.95 -7.94
CA PRO A 188 2.85 18.69 -6.92
C PRO A 188 4.24 19.12 -7.41
N ALA A 189 5.10 19.44 -6.44
CA ALA A 189 6.49 19.79 -6.69
C ALA A 189 7.20 18.70 -7.52
N GLN A 190 7.85 19.11 -8.61
CA GLN A 190 8.49 18.19 -9.54
C GLN A 190 9.89 17.79 -9.03
N PRO A 191 10.28 16.51 -9.12
CA PRO A 191 11.53 16.00 -8.55
C PRO A 191 12.83 16.51 -9.22
N GLN A 192 12.76 17.40 -10.21
CA GLN A 192 13.91 17.92 -10.97
C GLN A 192 14.15 19.42 -10.85
N ALA A 193 13.38 20.16 -10.04
CA ALA A 193 13.76 21.53 -9.72
C ALA A 193 15.12 21.48 -8.97
N GLY A 194 16.16 22.06 -9.58
CA GLY A 194 17.58 21.78 -9.29
C GLY A 194 18.12 22.11 -7.88
N PRO A 195 19.42 21.85 -7.63
CA PRO A 195 20.04 22.11 -6.34
C PRO A 195 20.26 23.61 -6.14
N GLY A 196 19.79 24.14 -5.01
CA GLY A 196 20.17 25.47 -4.53
C GLY A 196 19.09 26.54 -4.64
N VAL A 197 17.98 26.34 -3.92
CA VAL A 197 17.53 27.23 -2.86
C VAL A 197 16.82 26.29 -1.88
N PRO A 198 17.06 26.32 -0.55
CA PRO A 198 16.02 25.85 0.35
C PRO A 198 14.81 26.68 -0.02
N HIS A 199 13.82 26.10 -0.73
CA HIS A 199 12.51 26.71 -0.73
C HIS A 199 12.15 26.69 0.75
N ALA A 200 12.34 27.83 1.40
CA ALA A 200 11.59 28.16 2.59
C ALA A 200 10.16 27.71 2.27
N PRO A 201 9.52 26.91 3.14
CA PRO A 201 8.18 26.40 2.89
C PRO A 201 7.39 27.53 2.27
N SER A 202 6.84 27.29 1.07
CA SER A 202 5.94 28.22 0.40
C SER A 202 5.10 28.81 1.51
N SER A 203 5.17 30.12 1.73
CA SER A 203 4.58 30.75 2.90
C SER A 203 3.04 30.77 2.82
N VAL A 204 2.46 29.76 2.16
CA VAL A 204 1.09 29.33 2.34
C VAL A 204 0.95 29.09 3.83
N SER A 205 0.24 30.01 4.47
CA SER A 205 -0.08 29.94 5.87
C SER A 205 -0.86 28.65 6.08
N VAL A 206 -0.21 27.63 6.64
CA VAL A 206 -0.89 26.39 7.02
C VAL A 206 -2.13 26.77 7.86
N PRO A 207 -3.35 26.35 7.47
CA PRO A 207 -4.58 26.81 8.11
C PRO A 207 -4.60 26.52 9.61
N SER A 208 -5.25 27.40 10.36
CA SER A 208 -5.40 27.24 11.82
C SER A 208 -6.37 26.12 12.19
N TYR A 209 -6.34 25.72 13.46
CA TYR A 209 -7.29 24.75 14.03
C TYR A 209 -8.75 25.08 13.68
N ALA A 210 -9.17 26.35 13.78
CA ALA A 210 -10.54 26.75 13.48
C ALA A 210 -10.95 26.46 12.03
N ARG A 211 -10.04 26.66 11.07
CA ARG A 211 -10.27 26.35 9.65
C ARG A 211 -10.43 24.85 9.42
N PHE A 212 -9.52 24.05 9.98
CA PHE A 212 -9.61 22.59 9.89
C PHE A 212 -10.83 22.03 10.61
N ALA A 213 -11.18 22.58 11.77
CA ALA A 213 -12.36 22.22 12.55
C ALA A 213 -13.66 22.51 11.78
N ALA A 214 -13.79 23.72 11.22
CA ALA A 214 -14.96 24.11 10.43
C ALA A 214 -15.16 23.21 9.20
N HIS A 215 -14.07 22.83 8.52
CA HIS A 215 -14.15 21.91 7.40
C HIS A 215 -14.47 20.47 7.81
N ALA A 216 -13.91 20.01 8.93
CA ALA A 216 -14.27 18.70 9.47
C ALA A 216 -15.77 18.63 9.80
N GLU A 217 -16.33 19.71 10.38
CA GLU A 217 -17.75 19.84 10.70
C GLU A 217 -18.62 19.90 9.43
N SER A 218 -18.27 20.73 8.44
CA SER A 218 -19.02 20.82 7.17
C SER A 218 -19.05 19.48 6.44
N TRP A 219 -17.92 18.77 6.44
CA TRP A 219 -17.81 17.46 5.83
C TRP A 219 -18.62 16.39 6.57
N ALA A 220 -18.71 16.46 7.90
CA ALA A 220 -19.52 15.54 8.69
C ALA A 220 -21.04 15.66 8.41
N VAL A 221 -21.51 16.85 8.01
CA VAL A 221 -22.91 17.11 7.65
C VAL A 221 -23.24 16.56 6.25
N THR A 222 -22.25 16.40 5.38
CA THR A 222 -22.48 15.94 4.01
C THR A 222 -22.96 14.48 3.98
N PRO A 223 -24.13 14.15 3.41
CA PRO A 223 -24.71 12.82 3.48
C PRO A 223 -23.87 11.82 2.71
N ARG A 224 -23.06 11.05 3.44
CA ARG A 224 -22.31 9.92 2.88
C ARG A 224 -23.29 8.88 2.34
N ARG A 225 -23.07 8.43 1.10
CA ARG A 225 -23.73 7.25 0.52
C ARG A 225 -23.48 6.08 1.47
N ARG A 226 -24.47 5.78 2.34
CA ARG A 226 -24.36 4.83 3.45
C ARG A 226 -23.94 3.45 2.91
N LYS A 227 -22.65 3.12 2.96
CA LYS A 227 -22.23 1.71 3.05
C LYS A 227 -22.83 1.21 4.37
N ARG A 228 -23.51 0.05 4.35
CA ARG A 228 -24.16 -0.56 5.52
C ARG A 228 -23.26 -0.39 6.77
N PRO A 229 -23.81 0.04 7.91
CA PRO A 229 -23.03 0.20 9.13
C PRO A 229 -22.30 -1.11 9.41
N ARG A 230 -20.97 -1.06 9.42
CA ARG A 230 -20.16 -2.24 9.70
C ARG A 230 -20.21 -2.49 11.20
N ARG A 231 -20.18 -3.76 11.60
CA ARG A 231 -20.07 -4.12 13.02
C ARG A 231 -18.76 -3.51 13.57
N PRO A 232 -18.81 -2.84 14.73
CA PRO A 232 -17.63 -2.27 15.36
C PRO A 232 -16.54 -3.33 15.54
N GLU A 233 -15.30 -2.95 15.26
CA GLU A 233 -14.13 -3.77 15.44
C GLU A 233 -13.89 -4.00 16.95
N PRO A 234 -13.53 -5.23 17.32
CA PRO A 234 -13.28 -5.56 18.71
C PRO A 234 -12.01 -4.85 19.21
N ASP A 235 -11.97 -4.50 20.49
CA ASP A 235 -10.84 -3.83 21.11
C ASP A 235 -9.64 -4.78 21.22
N VAL A 236 -8.47 -4.32 20.78
CA VAL A 236 -7.20 -5.06 20.84
C VAL A 236 -6.77 -5.37 22.29
N ARG A 237 -7.27 -4.63 23.28
CA ARG A 237 -7.06 -4.96 24.70
C ARG A 237 -7.86 -6.18 25.16
N ALA A 238 -9.02 -6.41 24.53
CA ALA A 238 -9.95 -7.48 24.92
C ALA A 238 -9.81 -8.72 24.03
N VAL A 239 -9.31 -8.59 22.80
CA VAL A 239 -9.17 -9.70 21.85
C VAL A 239 -7.79 -9.74 21.21
N PRO A 240 -7.33 -10.93 20.78
CA PRO A 240 -6.12 -11.04 19.98
C PRO A 240 -6.21 -10.23 18.69
N TRP A 241 -5.08 -9.67 18.25
CA TRP A 241 -4.97 -8.81 17.06
C TRP A 241 -5.57 -9.42 15.79
N TRP A 242 -5.53 -10.75 15.63
CA TRP A 242 -6.08 -11.43 14.45
C TRP A 242 -7.62 -11.37 14.39
N ARG A 243 -8.32 -10.96 15.45
CA ARG A 243 -9.76 -10.68 15.41
C ARG A 243 -10.08 -9.24 14.95
N VAL A 244 -9.09 -8.36 14.96
CA VAL A 244 -9.21 -6.97 14.48
C VAL A 244 -9.03 -6.96 12.96
N ARG A 245 -10.04 -6.47 12.24
CA ARG A 245 -10.09 -6.58 10.77
C ARG A 245 -9.06 -5.66 10.11
N ALA A 246 -8.85 -4.46 10.64
CA ALA A 246 -7.79 -3.57 10.18
C ALA A 246 -6.40 -4.24 10.27
N LEU A 247 -6.07 -4.83 11.43
CA LEU A 247 -4.78 -5.49 11.66
C LEU A 247 -4.58 -6.74 10.80
N ARG A 248 -5.63 -7.53 10.54
CA ARG A 248 -5.54 -8.62 9.57
C ARG A 248 -5.25 -8.12 8.15
N GLY A 249 -5.85 -6.98 7.80
CA GLY A 249 -5.66 -6.33 6.51
C GLY A 249 -4.21 -5.86 6.33
N THR A 250 -3.65 -5.18 7.33
CA THR A 250 -2.26 -4.71 7.33
C THR A 250 -1.26 -5.87 7.38
N ALA A 251 -1.53 -6.92 8.16
CA ALA A 251 -0.69 -8.12 8.16
C ALA A 251 -0.71 -8.89 6.83
N GLY A 252 -1.74 -8.71 5.99
CA GLY A 252 -1.87 -9.41 4.71
C GLY A 252 -2.52 -10.80 4.79
N LEU A 253 -3.19 -11.15 5.90
CA LEU A 253 -3.76 -12.50 6.11
C LEU A 253 -4.76 -12.90 5.03
N ALA A 254 -5.45 -11.95 4.40
CA ALA A 254 -6.38 -12.23 3.31
C ALA A 254 -5.73 -13.00 2.14
N GLN A 255 -4.42 -12.84 1.92
CA GLN A 255 -3.70 -13.56 0.86
C GLN A 255 -3.40 -15.00 1.24
N VAL A 256 -3.09 -15.25 2.52
CA VAL A 256 -2.89 -16.59 3.06
C VAL A 256 -4.20 -17.36 3.00
N TRP A 257 -5.30 -16.75 3.43
CA TRP A 257 -6.64 -17.35 3.33
C TRP A 257 -7.01 -17.65 1.87
N GLY A 258 -6.75 -16.72 0.95
CA GLY A 258 -6.99 -16.96 -0.47
C GLY A 258 -6.17 -18.13 -1.03
N GLY A 259 -4.89 -18.23 -0.67
CA GLY A 259 -4.04 -19.36 -1.05
C GLY A 259 -4.53 -20.69 -0.45
N LEU A 260 -4.85 -20.69 0.84
CA LEU A 260 -5.33 -21.87 1.56
C LEU A 260 -6.67 -22.36 1.00
N THR A 261 -7.62 -21.47 0.70
CA THR A 261 -8.90 -21.85 0.08
C THR A 261 -8.69 -22.50 -1.28
N VAL A 262 -7.79 -21.95 -2.11
CA VAL A 262 -7.45 -22.57 -3.40
C VAL A 262 -6.80 -23.94 -3.16
N LEU A 263 -5.86 -24.04 -2.23
CA LEU A 263 -5.19 -25.30 -1.89
C LEU A 263 -6.19 -26.37 -1.42
N VAL A 264 -7.12 -26.00 -0.52
CA VAL A 264 -8.16 -26.91 0.00
C VAL A 264 -9.15 -27.31 -1.09
N LEU A 265 -9.58 -26.37 -1.95
CA LEU A 265 -10.52 -26.67 -3.03
C LEU A 265 -9.91 -27.64 -4.05
N TYR A 266 -8.68 -27.38 -4.51
CA TYR A 266 -7.98 -28.27 -5.44
C TYR A 266 -7.55 -29.58 -4.77
N GLY A 267 -7.19 -29.54 -3.49
CA GLY A 267 -6.90 -30.73 -2.69
C GLY A 267 -8.13 -31.63 -2.52
N ALA A 268 -9.31 -31.05 -2.29
CA ALA A 268 -10.55 -31.80 -2.20
C ALA A 268 -10.96 -32.41 -3.54
N LEU A 269 -10.82 -31.66 -4.65
CA LEU A 269 -11.10 -32.17 -6.01
C LEU A 269 -10.17 -33.33 -6.39
N THR A 270 -8.88 -33.21 -6.09
CA THR A 270 -7.92 -34.30 -6.34
C THR A 270 -8.14 -35.48 -5.40
N ALA A 271 -8.56 -35.24 -4.15
CA ALA A 271 -8.91 -36.30 -3.21
C ALA A 271 -10.19 -37.06 -3.61
N THR A 272 -11.18 -36.39 -4.21
CA THR A 272 -12.38 -37.08 -4.74
C THR A 272 -12.04 -38.01 -5.88
N ASP A 273 -11.13 -37.61 -6.78
CA ASP A 273 -10.65 -38.47 -7.87
C ASP A 273 -9.90 -39.71 -7.36
N VAL A 274 -9.24 -39.59 -6.19
CA VAL A 274 -8.50 -40.69 -5.55
C VAL A 274 -9.42 -41.60 -4.71
N LEU A 275 -10.39 -41.04 -3.98
CA LEU A 275 -11.28 -41.82 -3.11
C LEU A 275 -12.45 -42.50 -3.86
N TRP A 276 -12.93 -41.90 -4.96
CA TRP A 276 -13.99 -42.47 -5.80
C TRP A 276 -13.47 -42.62 -7.24
N PRO A 277 -12.58 -43.59 -7.48
CA PRO A 277 -12.13 -43.87 -8.84
C PRO A 277 -13.34 -44.34 -9.67
N GLU A 278 -13.69 -43.62 -10.73
CA GLU A 278 -14.67 -44.13 -11.71
C GLU A 278 -14.10 -45.40 -12.35
N GLU A 279 -14.85 -46.51 -12.24
CA GLU A 279 -14.49 -47.79 -12.84
C GLU A 279 -14.38 -47.60 -14.37
N GLY A 280 -13.15 -47.66 -14.89
CA GLY A 280 -12.84 -47.46 -16.32
C GLY A 280 -11.95 -46.25 -16.63
N ALA A 281 -11.61 -45.41 -15.64
CA ALA A 281 -10.63 -44.34 -15.80
C ALA A 281 -9.19 -44.91 -15.76
N GLU A 282 -8.77 -45.57 -16.84
CA GLU A 282 -7.35 -45.88 -17.04
C GLU A 282 -6.57 -44.58 -17.28
N GLY A 283 -5.87 -44.08 -16.26
CA GLY A 283 -4.70 -43.21 -16.46
C GLY A 283 -4.70 -41.89 -15.70
N GLY A 284 -4.25 -41.96 -14.44
CA GLY A 284 -3.48 -40.90 -13.76
C GLY A 284 -4.24 -39.64 -13.34
N VAL A 285 -3.94 -39.15 -12.14
CA VAL A 285 -4.28 -37.79 -11.73
C VAL A 285 -3.74 -36.83 -12.82
N PRO A 286 -4.59 -36.04 -13.50
CA PRO A 286 -4.15 -35.26 -14.65
C PRO A 286 -3.03 -34.33 -14.19
N THR A 287 -1.86 -34.38 -14.82
CA THR A 287 -0.65 -33.63 -14.45
C THR A 287 -0.93 -32.13 -14.21
N GLY A 288 -1.94 -31.56 -14.86
CA GLY A 288 -2.42 -30.19 -14.64
C GLY A 288 -2.99 -29.93 -13.24
N SER A 289 -3.64 -30.89 -12.60
CA SER A 289 -4.20 -30.76 -11.24
C SER A 289 -3.10 -30.71 -10.16
N LEU A 290 -2.07 -31.54 -10.29
CA LEU A 290 -0.87 -31.53 -9.43
C LEU A 290 -0.06 -30.22 -9.59
N LEU A 291 0.07 -29.71 -10.83
CA LEU A 291 0.69 -28.41 -11.08
C LEU A 291 -0.08 -27.24 -10.46
N LEU A 292 -1.42 -27.29 -10.47
CA LEU A 292 -2.25 -26.27 -9.82
C LEU A 292 -2.16 -26.36 -8.29
N LEU A 293 -2.12 -27.57 -7.74
CA LEU A 293 -1.96 -27.81 -6.31
C LEU A 293 -0.60 -27.29 -5.81
N THR A 294 0.48 -27.60 -6.52
CA THR A 294 1.84 -27.13 -6.21
C THR A 294 1.96 -25.60 -6.35
N ALA A 295 1.35 -25.02 -7.39
CA ALA A 295 1.30 -23.56 -7.54
C ALA A 295 0.52 -22.88 -6.40
N ALA A 296 -0.60 -23.47 -5.97
CA ALA A 296 -1.38 -23.00 -4.83
C ALA A 296 -0.61 -23.12 -3.51
N ALA A 297 0.12 -24.23 -3.31
CA ALA A 297 0.98 -24.44 -2.15
C ALA A 297 2.12 -23.42 -2.11
N ALA A 298 2.82 -23.22 -3.23
CA ALA A 298 3.90 -22.23 -3.36
C ALA A 298 3.40 -20.80 -3.13
N TRP A 299 2.23 -20.45 -3.67
CA TRP A 299 1.59 -19.16 -3.41
C TRP A 299 1.26 -18.97 -1.93
N THR A 300 0.72 -20.00 -1.28
CA THR A 300 0.36 -19.97 0.15
C THR A 300 1.60 -19.83 1.02
N LEU A 301 2.67 -20.55 0.71
CA LEU A 301 3.96 -20.45 1.40
C LEU A 301 4.56 -19.05 1.25
N TRP A 302 4.57 -18.52 0.01
CA TRP A 302 5.06 -17.17 -0.27
C TRP A 302 4.22 -16.09 0.44
N ALA A 303 2.90 -16.19 0.42
CA ALA A 303 2.01 -15.28 1.14
C ALA A 303 2.28 -15.35 2.65
N SER A 304 2.44 -16.55 3.20
CA SER A 304 2.75 -16.77 4.62
C SER A 304 4.10 -16.16 5.00
N PHE A 305 5.11 -16.33 4.15
CA PHE A 305 6.43 -15.71 4.32
C PHE A 305 6.35 -14.18 4.32
N GLN A 306 5.51 -13.59 3.47
CA GLN A 306 5.31 -12.14 3.45
C GLN A 306 4.58 -11.63 4.69
N VAL A 307 3.55 -12.35 5.15
CA VAL A 307 2.89 -12.05 6.44
C VAL A 307 3.91 -12.12 7.57
N TRP A 308 4.76 -13.14 7.59
CA TRP A 308 5.75 -13.33 8.65
C TRP A 308 6.82 -12.24 8.69
N ASN A 309 7.40 -11.89 7.53
CA ASN A 309 8.55 -10.99 7.47
C ASN A 309 8.21 -9.52 7.32
N ARG A 310 7.00 -9.18 6.82
CA ARG A 310 6.60 -7.78 6.59
C ARG A 310 5.37 -7.40 7.39
N GLY A 311 4.35 -8.25 7.42
CA GLY A 311 3.07 -7.94 8.07
C GLY A 311 3.12 -8.00 9.60
N LEU A 312 3.61 -9.11 10.16
CA LEU A 312 3.66 -9.35 11.60
C LEU A 312 4.53 -8.36 12.36
N PRO A 313 5.72 -7.96 11.89
CA PRO A 313 6.52 -6.94 12.57
C PRO A 313 5.75 -5.62 12.71
N VAL A 314 5.12 -5.16 11.62
CA VAL A 314 4.31 -3.93 11.63
C VAL A 314 3.13 -4.06 12.59
N VAL A 315 2.39 -5.17 12.55
CA VAL A 315 1.27 -5.38 13.47
C VAL A 315 1.72 -5.46 14.92
N ARG A 316 2.84 -6.12 15.22
CA ARG A 316 3.39 -6.18 16.58
C ARG A 316 3.73 -4.79 17.08
N VAL A 317 4.36 -3.97 16.25
CA VAL A 317 4.71 -2.59 16.58
C VAL A 317 3.44 -1.74 16.81
N LEU A 318 2.43 -1.85 15.94
CA LEU A 318 1.15 -1.14 16.10
C LEU A 318 0.38 -1.59 17.35
N VAL A 319 0.35 -2.89 17.65
CA VAL A 319 -0.30 -3.42 18.85
C VAL A 319 0.43 -2.93 20.11
N ARG A 320 1.77 -2.95 20.12
CA ARG A 320 2.53 -2.41 21.25
C ARG A 320 2.32 -0.91 21.42
N ALA A 321 2.30 -0.15 20.33
CA ALA A 321 2.00 1.29 20.36
C ALA A 321 0.59 1.56 20.90
N ALA A 322 -0.42 0.80 20.45
CA ALA A 322 -1.79 0.92 20.92
C ALA A 322 -1.96 0.58 22.42
N LEU A 323 -1.11 -0.31 22.94
CA LEU A 323 -1.08 -0.74 24.34
C LEU A 323 -0.11 0.09 25.20
N ALA A 324 0.58 1.08 24.62
CA ALA A 324 1.56 1.88 25.35
C ALA A 324 0.87 2.62 26.52
N PRO A 325 1.53 2.67 27.71
CA PRO A 325 0.91 3.15 28.93
C PRO A 325 0.85 4.67 29.06
N VAL A 326 1.62 5.43 28.27
CA VAL A 326 1.67 6.90 28.33
C VAL A 326 0.85 7.49 27.18
N PRO A 327 -0.44 7.81 27.39
CA PRO A 327 -1.21 8.56 26.41
C PRO A 327 -0.77 10.03 26.41
N VAL A 328 -0.58 10.59 25.22
CA VAL A 328 -0.39 12.04 25.03
C VAL A 328 -1.68 12.59 24.47
N GLU A 329 -2.40 13.35 25.26
CA GLU A 329 -3.63 14.01 24.81
C GLU A 329 -3.30 15.12 23.80
N ARG A 330 -4.07 15.19 22.72
CA ARG A 330 -3.99 16.24 21.70
C ARG A 330 -5.38 16.62 21.22
N ARG A 331 -5.52 17.80 20.62
CA ARG A 331 -6.73 18.15 19.89
C ARG A 331 -6.62 17.66 18.46
N TYR A 332 -7.75 17.29 17.85
CA TYR A 332 -7.76 16.82 16.47
C TYR A 332 -8.88 17.43 15.65
N ALA A 333 -8.62 17.50 14.34
CA ALA A 333 -9.63 17.70 13.31
C ALA A 333 -9.52 16.56 12.30
N LEU A 334 -10.64 15.90 12.02
CA LEU A 334 -10.72 14.77 11.10
C LEU A 334 -11.16 15.26 9.72
N VAL A 335 -10.24 15.24 8.76
CA VAL A 335 -10.46 15.76 7.41
C VAL A 335 -10.37 14.63 6.37
N PRO A 336 -11.04 14.76 5.23
CA PRO A 336 -10.84 13.84 4.12
C PRO A 336 -9.37 13.85 3.70
N ALA A 337 -8.79 12.67 3.47
CA ALA A 337 -7.48 12.62 2.83
C ALA A 337 -7.61 13.22 1.41
N PRO A 338 -6.59 13.93 0.89
CA PRO A 338 -6.66 14.57 -0.42
C PRO A 338 -6.87 13.56 -1.56
N VAL A 339 -6.60 12.29 -1.29
CA VAL A 339 -6.75 11.20 -2.25
C VAL A 339 -7.36 9.95 -1.62
N GLY A 340 -8.35 9.39 -2.32
CA GLY A 340 -8.99 8.10 -2.00
C GLY A 340 -10.13 8.21 -0.98
N GLU A 341 -10.61 7.08 -0.48
CA GLU A 341 -11.64 7.03 0.59
C GLU A 341 -11.04 7.18 2.01
N GLY A 342 -9.76 7.60 2.12
CA GLY A 342 -9.03 7.71 3.38
C GLY A 342 -9.42 8.94 4.19
N THR A 343 -9.05 8.95 5.46
CA THR A 343 -9.22 10.10 6.36
C THR A 343 -7.86 10.47 6.96
N ALA A 344 -7.58 11.75 7.08
CA ALA A 344 -6.40 12.24 7.77
C ALA A 344 -6.82 12.86 9.10
N LEU A 345 -6.09 12.55 10.16
CA LEU A 345 -6.25 13.15 11.48
C LEU A 345 -5.16 14.21 11.63
N VAL A 346 -5.55 15.48 11.63
CA VAL A 346 -4.64 16.60 11.86
C VAL A 346 -4.59 16.86 13.36
N VAL A 347 -3.37 16.86 13.92
CA VAL A 347 -3.10 16.94 15.36
C VAL A 347 -2.67 18.35 15.73
N PHE A 348 -3.19 18.84 16.85
CA PHE A 348 -2.94 20.18 17.39
C PHE A 348 -2.54 20.11 18.86
N PRO A 349 -1.91 21.17 19.41
CA PRO A 349 -1.55 21.23 20.82
C PRO A 349 -2.77 20.97 21.72
N ALA A 350 -2.58 20.19 22.80
CA ALA A 350 -3.65 19.81 23.73
C ALA A 350 -4.34 21.03 24.35
N HIS A 351 -3.54 22.05 24.68
CA HIS A 351 -3.98 23.29 25.31
C HIS A 351 -3.59 24.45 24.40
N GLY A 352 -4.59 25.12 23.84
CA GLY A 352 -4.36 26.32 23.04
C GLY A 352 -5.62 26.82 22.33
N GLY A 353 -5.47 27.76 21.42
CA GLY A 353 -6.55 28.55 20.83
C GLY A 353 -7.07 28.02 19.49
N PRO A 354 -8.06 28.72 18.91
CA PRO A 354 -8.55 28.48 17.55
C PRO A 354 -7.51 28.78 16.45
N ASP A 355 -6.52 29.62 16.76
CA ASP A 355 -5.48 30.08 15.83
C ASP A 355 -4.22 29.20 15.83
N ASP A 356 -4.25 28.10 16.58
CA ASP A 356 -3.11 27.21 16.69
C ASP A 356 -2.80 26.50 15.37
N ARG A 357 -1.51 26.31 15.13
CA ARG A 357 -1.00 25.59 13.97
C ARG A 357 -0.99 24.08 14.21
N PRO A 358 -1.13 23.26 13.17
CA PRO A 358 -1.02 21.82 13.30
C PRO A 358 0.41 21.42 13.67
N GLU A 359 0.52 20.47 14.61
CA GLU A 359 1.79 19.87 15.03
C GLU A 359 2.17 18.69 14.12
N ALA A 360 1.17 17.93 13.66
CA ALA A 360 1.38 16.73 12.85
C ALA A 360 0.12 16.29 12.11
N VAL A 361 0.29 15.33 11.21
CA VAL A 361 -0.79 14.64 10.50
C VAL A 361 -0.59 13.13 10.59
N LEU A 362 -1.69 12.44 10.90
CA LEU A 362 -1.75 10.98 10.94
C LEU A 362 -2.75 10.47 9.89
N PRO A 363 -2.30 9.81 8.81
CA PRO A 363 -3.18 9.17 7.85
C PRO A 363 -3.83 7.92 8.45
N LEU A 364 -5.16 7.81 8.33
CA LEU A 364 -5.94 6.74 8.94
C LEU A 364 -6.57 5.83 7.89
N LEU A 365 -6.68 4.55 8.25
CA LEU A 365 -7.61 3.64 7.58
C LEU A 365 -9.05 4.14 7.82
N PRO A 366 -9.99 3.92 6.87
CA PRO A 366 -11.36 4.36 7.02
C PRO A 366 -11.97 3.81 8.33
N PRO A 367 -12.46 4.68 9.23
CA PRO A 367 -13.02 4.24 10.49
C PRO A 367 -14.24 3.36 10.23
N ASP A 368 -14.38 2.33 11.06
CA ASP A 368 -15.48 1.37 11.01
C ASP A 368 -16.76 1.87 11.69
N ARG A 369 -16.66 3.00 12.39
CA ARG A 369 -17.72 3.70 13.13
C ARG A 369 -17.69 5.20 12.84
N PRO A 370 -18.79 5.93 13.06
CA PRO A 370 -18.74 7.39 13.09
C PRO A 370 -17.84 7.85 14.22
N VAL A 371 -16.95 8.80 13.92
CA VAL A 371 -16.08 9.51 14.86
C VAL A 371 -16.46 10.98 14.74
N GLY A 372 -16.41 11.72 15.86
CA GLY A 372 -16.64 13.16 15.84
C GLY A 372 -15.69 13.86 14.86
N PRO A 373 -16.13 14.96 14.20
CA PRO A 373 -15.27 15.72 13.30
C PRO A 373 -14.10 16.38 14.04
N THR A 374 -14.31 16.77 15.29
CA THR A 374 -13.34 17.46 16.15
C THR A 374 -13.42 16.91 17.57
N GLY A 375 -12.35 17.09 18.35
CA GLY A 375 -12.33 16.70 19.75
C GLY A 375 -10.93 16.50 20.29
N THR A 376 -10.82 15.71 21.36
CA THR A 376 -9.55 15.27 21.93
C THR A 376 -9.25 13.83 21.52
N VAL A 377 -7.97 13.56 21.27
CA VAL A 377 -7.46 12.24 20.90
C VAL A 377 -6.30 11.91 21.83
N GLU A 378 -6.26 10.67 22.30
CA GLU A 378 -5.11 10.12 23.01
C GLU A 378 -4.16 9.51 21.97
N LEU A 379 -2.98 10.09 21.80
CA LEU A 379 -1.91 9.50 21.01
C LEU A 379 -1.13 8.52 21.89
N ARG A 380 -1.07 7.24 21.48
CA ARG A 380 -0.30 6.20 22.18
C ARG A 380 0.79 5.64 21.28
N GLY A 381 1.98 5.47 21.81
CA GLY A 381 3.14 4.95 21.07
C GLY A 381 4.41 5.70 21.41
N TRP A 382 5.32 5.80 20.44
CA TRP A 382 6.60 6.48 20.59
C TRP A 382 6.66 7.62 19.56
N LEU A 383 6.64 8.86 20.08
CA LEU A 383 6.81 10.08 19.30
C LEU A 383 8.30 10.34 19.07
N ASP A 384 9.11 10.23 20.13
CA ASP A 384 10.57 10.39 20.06
C ASP A 384 11.23 9.00 20.07
N ARG A 385 11.39 8.38 18.90
CA ARG A 385 12.17 7.13 18.78
C ARG A 385 13.61 7.51 18.47
N ASP A 386 14.34 7.93 19.50
CA ASP A 386 15.77 8.20 19.39
C ASP A 386 16.52 6.94 18.93
N ALA A 387 17.50 7.15 18.06
CA ALA A 387 18.36 6.12 17.46
C ALA A 387 19.35 5.49 18.48
N GLU A 388 18.99 5.35 19.76
CA GLU A 388 19.86 4.76 20.79
C GLU A 388 20.07 3.25 20.57
N ASP A 389 19.14 2.55 19.90
CA ASP A 389 19.25 1.10 19.61
C ASP A 389 19.96 0.78 18.28
N GLY A 390 20.64 1.74 17.64
CA GLY A 390 21.46 1.50 16.45
C GLY A 390 20.69 1.29 15.13
N ASP A 391 19.37 1.49 15.13
CA ASP A 391 18.54 1.53 13.92
C ASP A 391 18.34 3.00 13.52
N ALA A 392 19.13 3.47 12.55
CA ALA A 392 19.29 4.89 12.20
C ALA A 392 18.07 5.54 11.49
N ASP A 393 16.86 5.01 11.66
CA ASP A 393 15.69 5.35 10.85
C ASP A 393 14.35 5.17 11.61
N GLY A 394 14.36 5.44 12.92
CA GLY A 394 13.21 5.25 13.80
C GLY A 394 12.07 6.26 13.59
N ALA A 395 11.30 6.14 12.51
CA ALA A 395 10.12 6.99 12.31
C ALA A 395 9.11 6.84 13.47
N PRO A 396 8.44 7.93 13.91
CA PRO A 396 7.47 7.89 14.99
C PRO A 396 6.32 6.92 14.68
N VAL A 397 5.97 6.11 15.67
CA VAL A 397 4.89 5.11 15.56
C VAL A 397 3.84 5.42 16.61
N VAL A 398 2.68 5.89 16.13
CA VAL A 398 1.59 6.34 16.97
C VAL A 398 0.27 5.71 16.54
N VAL A 399 -0.54 5.32 17.51
CA VAL A 399 -1.93 4.91 17.32
C VAL A 399 -2.83 5.89 18.07
N ALA A 400 -3.72 6.54 17.32
CA ALA A 400 -4.70 7.48 17.88
C ALA A 400 -5.84 6.71 18.56
N TRP A 401 -6.30 7.19 19.72
CA TRP A 401 -7.45 6.68 20.44
C TRP A 401 -8.49 7.78 20.62
N CYS A 402 -9.70 7.53 20.15
CA CYS A 402 -10.84 8.43 20.32
C CYS A 402 -11.97 7.65 21.00
N ASP A 403 -12.65 8.22 21.99
CA ASP A 403 -13.76 7.58 22.72
C ASP A 403 -13.43 6.14 23.17
N GLY A 404 -12.23 5.94 23.72
CA GLY A 404 -11.78 4.64 24.21
C GLY A 404 -11.57 3.56 23.15
N ARG A 405 -11.44 3.90 21.85
CA ARG A 405 -11.11 2.94 20.78
C ARG A 405 -9.97 3.41 19.89
N PRO A 406 -9.16 2.47 19.36
CA PRO A 406 -8.08 2.79 18.46
C PRO A 406 -8.56 3.14 17.05
N LEU A 407 -7.95 4.16 16.47
CA LEU A 407 -7.99 4.51 15.06
C LEU A 407 -6.69 4.02 14.41
N TRP A 408 -6.81 3.08 13.48
CA TRP A 408 -5.64 2.41 12.91
C TRP A 408 -4.98 3.28 11.83
N PRO A 409 -3.68 3.58 11.96
CA PRO A 409 -2.97 4.35 10.95
C PRO A 409 -2.83 3.56 9.65
N SER A 410 -2.92 4.26 8.51
CA SER A 410 -2.61 3.70 7.20
C SER A 410 -1.18 3.99 6.75
N GLY A 411 -0.48 4.89 7.45
CA GLY A 411 0.90 5.33 7.18
C GLY A 411 1.58 5.86 8.45
N PRO A 412 2.82 6.39 8.33
CA PRO A 412 3.57 6.90 9.48
C PRO A 412 2.93 8.17 10.06
N TYR A 413 3.26 8.48 11.30
CA TYR A 413 2.98 9.78 11.90
C TYR A 413 3.91 10.83 11.28
N LEU A 414 3.35 11.90 10.71
CA LEU A 414 4.13 12.90 9.98
C LEU A 414 4.08 14.23 10.73
N GLU A 415 5.21 14.64 11.29
CA GLU A 415 5.33 15.94 11.94
C GLU A 415 5.26 17.07 10.93
N ALA A 416 4.64 18.19 11.31
CA ALA A 416 4.48 19.35 10.43
C ALA A 416 5.83 19.94 9.98
N GLY A 417 6.89 19.77 10.78
CA GLY A 417 8.26 20.18 10.42
C GLY A 417 8.97 19.26 9.44
N SER A 418 8.45 18.04 9.19
CA SER A 418 9.01 17.11 8.21
C SER A 418 8.60 17.48 6.78
N ALA A 419 9.44 17.19 5.79
CA ALA A 419 9.12 17.48 4.38
C ALA A 419 7.83 16.79 3.92
N ASP A 420 7.64 15.53 4.31
CA ASP A 420 6.44 14.75 3.97
C ASP A 420 5.18 15.25 4.71
N GLY A 421 5.32 15.68 5.97
CA GLY A 421 4.23 16.25 6.76
C GLY A 421 3.80 17.62 6.25
N ALA A 422 4.76 18.49 5.92
CA ALA A 422 4.50 19.79 5.30
C ALA A 422 3.78 19.62 3.95
N ALA A 423 4.25 18.71 3.09
CA ALA A 423 3.61 18.43 1.80
C ALA A 423 2.17 17.90 1.95
N LEU A 424 1.91 17.08 2.98
CA LEU A 424 0.56 16.60 3.26
C LEU A 424 -0.36 17.70 3.80
N LEU A 425 0.16 18.56 4.66
CA LEU A 425 -0.58 19.72 5.19
C LEU A 425 -0.90 20.73 4.09
N GLU A 426 0.03 20.98 3.18
CA GLU A 426 -0.17 21.83 2.01
C GLU A 426 -1.26 21.25 1.10
N ALA A 427 -1.18 19.94 0.77
CA ALA A 427 -2.21 19.28 -0.02
C ALA A 427 -3.61 19.30 0.65
N LEU A 428 -3.67 19.24 1.98
CA LEU A 428 -4.90 19.39 2.74
C LEU A 428 -5.40 20.85 2.76
N ALA A 429 -4.49 21.83 2.87
CA ALA A 429 -4.81 23.25 2.81
C ALA A 429 -5.38 23.64 1.45
N ASP A 430 -4.79 23.14 0.36
CA ASP A 430 -5.29 23.39 -0.99
C ASP A 430 -6.68 22.78 -1.19
N LEU A 431 -6.97 21.63 -0.57
CA LEU A 431 -8.30 21.03 -0.59
C LEU A 431 -9.33 21.87 0.17
N LEU A 432 -8.92 22.51 1.27
CA LEU A 432 -9.76 23.45 2.01
C LEU A 432 -10.10 24.70 1.17
N GLU A 433 -9.17 25.17 0.34
CA GLU A 433 -9.36 26.37 -0.49
C GLU A 433 -10.10 26.09 -1.80
N ALA A 434 -9.98 24.87 -2.33
CA ALA A 434 -10.69 24.43 -3.54
C ALA A 434 -12.19 24.19 -3.33
N GLU A 435 -12.69 24.22 -2.09
CA GLU A 435 -14.11 24.14 -1.78
C GLU A 435 -14.74 25.54 -1.92
N PRO A 436 -15.64 25.78 -2.90
CA PRO A 436 -16.20 27.11 -3.10
C PRO A 436 -17.00 27.53 -1.88
N ALA A 437 -16.75 28.76 -1.40
CA ALA A 437 -17.58 29.42 -0.41
C ALA A 437 -19.06 29.31 -0.84
N PRO A 438 -19.99 29.01 0.08
CA PRO A 438 -21.40 28.96 -0.26
C PRO A 438 -21.80 30.28 -0.92
N GLU A 439 -22.40 30.19 -2.11
CA GLU A 439 -22.97 31.37 -2.77
C GLU A 439 -23.83 32.11 -1.74
N PRO A 440 -23.62 33.43 -1.56
CA PRO A 440 -24.48 34.20 -0.67
C PRO A 440 -25.91 34.01 -1.18
N THR A 441 -26.75 33.42 -0.31
CA THR A 441 -28.19 33.34 -0.54
C THR A 441 -28.66 34.71 -0.95
N ALA A 442 -29.13 34.84 -2.19
CA ALA A 442 -29.80 36.04 -2.66
C ALA A 442 -30.92 36.35 -1.66
N GLN A 443 -30.73 37.42 -0.89
CA GLN A 443 -31.80 38.05 -0.14
C GLN A 443 -32.57 38.95 -1.12
N ASP A 444 -33.89 38.78 -1.02
CA ASP A 444 -35.02 39.53 -1.60
C ASP A 444 -35.41 39.29 -3.06
#